data_AF-A0A661USP4-F1
#
_entry.id   AF-A0A661USP4-F1
#
_cell.length_a   1.000
_cell.length_b   1.000
_cell.length_c   1.000
_cell.angle_alpha   90.00
_cell.angle_beta   90.00
_cell.angle_gamma   90.00
#
_symmetry.space_group_name_H-M   'P 1'
#
loop_
_entity.id
_entity.type
_entity.pdbx_description
1 polymer ?
#
loop_
_entity_poly.entity_id
_entity_poly.type
_entity_poly.pdbx_seq_one_letter_code
_entity_poly.pdbx_strand_id
1 'polypeptide(L)'
;AGVAADEIDQVIPSIRASQEATEQTGIPLFQAQQTGVPAQLEKQAFVAQLPAGTRSAVEGLKVQNKAAGDAVEDFLGQIAPDQSVVTGAERLRTAAQAAVAKAKNIRSEKASPIYTEALDEGVTVNLDPIKSLIKGKLTDLPKTGEIAKSIKRVEKLLEGTPTLRRVHNAKIEIDQMINKFGENSLGNTTKREIRDIQGELLTQMDEASDLYRTARETFEEASPPVTKIQDSIVGKIANLDDTQLKQVSTKLFDAAETNPSVIAGAKKSIQDVDPGAWDEIIRVELERRLGSIKSTAEAGTVENIPGQLFRALFPNDKSTKVLMNSLDTESRKNLKYLQTALGKARLGRPGGSQTAGREEIKRELRGGVFQSLRQFFKAPISTLASTGEDAAFNRRTAALAKALFDPTWKAEMKELRKFSPKSPAAARALTQLLNDIEGTETNTTQEQSIPAQQ
;
A
#
# COMPACT_ATOMS: atom_id res chain seq x y z
N ALA A 1 -29.70 5.23 32.03
CA ALA A 1 -28.44 5.55 32.74
C ALA A 1 -27.29 4.63 32.31
N GLY A 2 -27.52 3.33 32.05
CA GLY A 2 -26.46 2.39 31.61
C GLY A 2 -25.81 2.68 30.25
N VAL A 3 -26.58 3.06 29.22
CA VAL A 3 -26.04 3.33 27.86
C VAL A 3 -24.98 4.44 27.82
N ALA A 4 -25.07 5.41 28.73
CA ALA A 4 -24.12 6.52 28.77
C ALA A 4 -22.76 6.15 29.41
N ALA A 5 -22.71 5.11 30.25
CA ALA A 5 -21.45 4.68 30.89
C ALA A 5 -20.60 3.86 29.90
N ASP A 6 -21.23 2.92 29.18
CA ASP A 6 -20.54 2.09 28.18
C ASP A 6 -20.00 2.92 27.00
N GLU A 7 -20.69 4.01 26.62
CA GLU A 7 -20.21 4.96 25.61
C GLU A 7 -18.98 5.74 26.09
N ILE A 8 -18.86 6.06 27.37
CA ILE A 8 -17.72 6.83 27.91
C ILE A 8 -16.43 5.99 27.87
N ASP A 9 -16.51 4.71 28.23
CA ASP A 9 -15.35 3.82 28.29
C ASP A 9 -14.74 3.54 26.90
N GLN A 10 -15.57 3.54 25.85
CA GLN A 10 -15.08 3.38 24.46
C GLN A 10 -14.50 4.68 23.88
N VAL A 11 -14.94 5.85 24.37
CA VAL A 11 -14.55 7.15 23.82
C VAL A 11 -13.15 7.57 24.28
N ILE A 12 -12.73 7.26 25.51
CA ILE A 12 -11.42 7.67 26.04
C ILE A 12 -10.25 7.10 25.21
N PRO A 13 -10.19 5.78 24.90
CA PRO A 13 -9.15 5.23 24.03
C PRO A 13 -9.15 5.84 22.63
N SER A 14 -10.33 6.09 22.04
CA SER A 14 -10.46 6.73 20.72
C SER A 14 -9.89 8.15 20.72
N ILE A 15 -10.16 8.94 21.77
CA ILE A 15 -9.62 10.30 21.90
C ILE A 15 -8.09 10.26 21.98
N ARG A 16 -7.53 9.39 22.82
CA ARG A 16 -6.07 9.26 22.97
C ARG A 16 -5.40 8.89 21.64
N ALA A 17 -5.90 7.87 20.97
CA ALA A 17 -5.39 7.46 19.66
C ALA A 17 -5.50 8.58 18.61
N SER A 18 -6.57 9.39 18.67
CA SER A 18 -6.75 10.54 17.79
C SER A 18 -5.78 11.69 18.10
N GLN A 19 -5.49 11.93 19.38
CA GLN A 19 -4.51 12.93 19.82
C GLN A 19 -3.10 12.54 19.39
N GLU A 20 -2.70 11.29 19.65
CA GLU A 20 -1.42 10.76 19.18
C GLU A 20 -1.32 10.84 17.65
N ALA A 21 -2.37 10.45 16.91
CA ALA A 21 -2.36 10.56 15.46
C ALA A 21 -2.25 12.02 14.97
N THR A 22 -2.89 12.97 15.67
CA THR A 22 -2.76 14.41 15.36
C THR A 22 -1.32 14.89 15.58
N GLU A 23 -0.71 14.52 16.70
CA GLU A 23 0.67 14.90 17.05
C GLU A 23 1.70 14.34 16.06
N GLN A 24 1.50 13.10 15.60
CA GLN A 24 2.44 12.43 14.71
C GLN A 24 2.27 12.84 13.23
N THR A 25 1.08 13.26 12.82
CA THR A 25 0.79 13.57 11.40
C THR A 25 0.58 15.06 11.13
N GLY A 26 0.40 15.88 12.17
CA GLY A 26 0.03 17.29 12.02
C GLY A 26 -1.41 17.51 11.53
N ILE A 27 -2.19 16.46 11.24
CA ILE A 27 -3.58 16.60 10.76
C ILE A 27 -4.48 17.00 11.94
N PRO A 28 -5.02 18.24 11.96
CA PRO A 28 -5.87 18.68 13.05
C PRO A 28 -7.19 17.91 13.02
N LEU A 29 -7.57 17.30 14.14
CA LEU A 29 -8.87 16.62 14.28
C LEU A 29 -9.82 17.46 15.13
N PHE A 30 -11.05 17.67 14.65
CA PHE A 30 -12.10 18.32 15.42
C PHE A 30 -12.60 17.42 16.55
N GLN A 31 -13.25 18.01 17.56
CA GLN A 31 -13.67 17.25 18.73
C GLN A 31 -14.58 16.06 18.37
N ALA A 32 -15.59 16.28 17.52
CA ALA A 32 -16.49 15.19 17.13
C ALA A 32 -15.77 14.10 16.33
N GLN A 33 -14.71 14.44 15.60
CA GLN A 33 -13.87 13.48 14.87
C GLN A 33 -13.00 12.65 15.82
N GLN A 34 -12.43 13.28 16.86
CA GLN A 34 -11.64 12.58 17.88
C GLN A 34 -12.48 11.53 18.63
N THR A 35 -13.71 11.89 18.99
CA THR A 35 -14.63 10.99 19.70
C THR A 35 -15.20 9.94 18.76
N GLY A 36 -15.50 10.31 17.51
CA GLY A 36 -16.17 9.43 16.54
C GLY A 36 -17.64 9.14 16.88
N VAL A 37 -18.21 9.83 17.87
CA VAL A 37 -19.60 9.61 18.30
C VAL A 37 -20.56 10.14 17.22
N PRO A 38 -21.45 9.31 16.65
CA PRO A 38 -22.33 9.71 15.54
C PRO A 38 -23.10 11.01 15.80
N ALA A 39 -23.74 11.12 16.96
CA ALA A 39 -24.51 12.32 17.34
C ALA A 39 -23.65 13.60 17.43
N GLN A 40 -22.35 13.49 17.72
CA GLN A 40 -21.45 14.66 17.72
C GLN A 40 -21.03 15.02 16.29
N LEU A 41 -20.75 14.02 15.46
CA LEU A 41 -20.39 14.20 14.05
C LEU A 41 -21.54 14.86 13.27
N GLU A 42 -22.78 14.45 13.54
CA GLU A 42 -23.98 15.04 12.96
C GLU A 42 -24.17 16.49 13.40
N LYS A 43 -23.98 16.80 14.69
CA LYS A 43 -24.04 18.17 15.20
C LYS A 43 -23.00 19.07 14.52
N GLN A 44 -21.77 18.59 14.39
CA GLN A 44 -20.71 19.32 13.68
C GLN A 44 -21.10 19.57 12.21
N ALA A 45 -21.59 18.54 11.51
CA ALA A 45 -22.03 18.67 10.13
C ALA A 45 -23.25 19.61 9.97
N PHE A 46 -24.17 19.59 10.93
CA PHE A 46 -25.34 20.47 10.96
C PHE A 46 -24.94 21.93 11.15
N VAL A 47 -24.07 22.23 12.13
CA VAL A 47 -23.58 23.59 12.38
C VAL A 47 -22.85 24.15 11.16
N ALA A 48 -22.08 23.33 10.43
CA ALA A 48 -21.43 23.74 9.19
C ALA A 48 -22.42 24.14 8.07
N GLN A 49 -23.64 23.61 8.10
CA GLN A 49 -24.69 23.93 7.11
C GLN A 49 -25.47 25.21 7.47
N LEU A 50 -25.32 25.76 8.67
CA LEU A 50 -25.95 27.01 9.06
C LEU A 50 -25.17 28.19 8.48
N PRO A 51 -25.82 29.22 7.89
CA PRO A 51 -25.13 30.33 7.23
C PRO A 51 -24.02 30.99 8.06
N ALA A 52 -24.27 31.21 9.36
CA ALA A 52 -23.30 31.81 10.27
C ALA A 52 -22.15 30.87 10.66
N GLY A 53 -22.37 29.55 10.63
CA GLY A 53 -21.34 28.55 10.93
C GLY A 53 -20.53 28.12 9.70
N THR A 54 -21.04 28.36 8.49
CA THR A 54 -20.40 27.95 7.24
C THR A 54 -19.01 28.54 7.08
N ARG A 55 -18.78 29.82 7.42
CA ARG A 55 -17.46 30.44 7.25
C ARG A 55 -16.38 29.73 8.08
N SER A 56 -16.58 29.61 9.39
CA SER A 56 -15.62 28.94 10.29
C SER A 56 -15.44 27.46 9.92
N ALA A 57 -16.52 26.78 9.54
CA ALA A 57 -16.44 25.40 9.08
C ALA A 57 -15.60 25.27 7.79
N VAL A 58 -15.83 26.14 6.80
CA VAL A 58 -15.07 26.15 5.55
C VAL A 58 -13.59 26.44 5.80
N GLU A 59 -13.28 27.43 6.63
CA GLU A 59 -11.91 27.79 6.99
C GLU A 59 -11.19 26.64 7.71
N GLY A 60 -11.78 26.08 8.76
CA GLY A 60 -11.22 24.94 9.50
C GLY A 60 -11.03 23.69 8.62
N LEU A 61 -12.00 23.39 7.76
CA LEU A 61 -11.92 22.25 6.84
C LEU A 61 -10.87 22.44 5.73
N LYS A 62 -10.62 23.69 5.28
CA LYS A 62 -9.52 24.00 4.35
C LYS A 62 -8.16 23.77 5.00
N VAL A 63 -7.99 24.22 6.25
CA VAL A 63 -6.77 23.96 7.03
C VAL A 63 -6.54 22.45 7.19
N GLN A 64 -7.58 21.71 7.57
CA GLN A 64 -7.51 20.24 7.68
C GLN A 64 -7.19 19.56 6.34
N ASN A 65 -7.76 20.03 5.23
CA ASN A 65 -7.47 19.48 3.90
C ASN A 65 -6.00 19.66 3.52
N LYS A 66 -5.47 20.87 3.73
CA LYS A 66 -4.06 21.16 3.47
C LYS A 66 -3.15 20.27 4.32
N ALA A 67 -3.37 20.25 5.64
CA ALA A 67 -2.59 19.43 6.56
C ALA A 67 -2.65 17.92 6.22
N ALA A 68 -3.79 17.43 5.71
CA ALA A 68 -3.90 16.05 5.25
C ALA A 68 -3.09 15.76 3.97
N GLY A 69 -3.01 16.73 3.05
CA GLY A 69 -2.13 16.63 1.87
C GLY A 69 -0.67 16.67 2.28
N ASP A 70 -0.28 17.67 3.08
CA ASP A 70 1.09 17.85 3.58
C ASP A 70 1.56 16.59 4.34
N ALA A 71 0.72 16.02 5.22
CA ALA A 71 1.06 14.81 5.98
C ALA A 71 1.26 13.56 5.10
N VAL A 72 0.54 13.45 3.97
CA VAL A 72 0.74 12.36 3.02
C VAL A 72 2.06 12.56 2.27
N GLU A 73 2.36 13.79 1.84
CA GLU A 73 3.62 14.12 1.16
C GLU A 73 4.83 13.88 2.06
N ASP A 74 4.77 14.34 3.31
CA ASP A 74 5.81 14.11 4.32
C ASP A 74 6.05 12.61 4.54
N PHE A 75 4.96 11.82 4.58
CA PHE A 75 5.06 10.37 4.71
C PHE A 75 5.70 9.71 3.46
N LEU A 76 5.38 10.18 2.25
CA LEU A 76 6.01 9.70 1.02
C LEU A 76 7.51 10.01 1.00
N GLY A 77 7.89 11.23 1.42
CA GLY A 77 9.28 11.66 1.54
C GLY A 77 10.08 10.86 2.58
N GLN A 78 9.44 10.36 3.64
CA GLN A 78 10.08 9.45 4.61
C GLN A 78 10.39 8.06 4.02
N ILE A 79 9.62 7.61 3.04
CA ILE A 79 9.82 6.28 2.41
C ILE A 79 10.96 6.33 1.39
N ALA A 80 10.86 7.25 0.43
CA ALA A 80 11.82 7.38 -0.66
C ALA A 80 11.70 8.80 -1.25
N PRO A 81 12.71 9.31 -1.99
CA PRO A 81 12.64 10.64 -2.60
C PRO A 81 11.76 10.66 -3.88
N ASP A 82 11.36 11.85 -4.34
CA ASP A 82 10.36 12.02 -5.43
C ASP A 82 10.80 11.38 -6.75
N GLN A 83 12.11 11.43 -7.07
CA GLN A 83 12.64 10.81 -8.29
C GLN A 83 12.39 9.29 -8.37
N SER A 84 12.16 8.64 -7.23
CA SER A 84 11.88 7.20 -7.14
C SER A 84 10.61 6.80 -7.87
N VAL A 85 9.68 7.72 -8.11
CA VAL A 85 8.48 7.46 -8.93
C VAL A 85 8.84 7.03 -10.36
N VAL A 86 9.96 7.54 -10.89
CA VAL A 86 10.44 7.22 -12.24
C VAL A 86 11.35 6.00 -12.24
N THR A 87 12.27 5.91 -11.28
CA THR A 87 13.34 4.88 -11.26
C THR A 87 12.97 3.61 -10.50
N GLY A 88 11.98 3.66 -9.60
CA GLY A 88 11.74 2.59 -8.63
C GLY A 88 11.39 1.24 -9.26
N ALA A 89 10.63 1.23 -10.36
CA ALA A 89 10.28 -0.02 -11.05
C ALA A 89 11.49 -0.68 -11.72
N GLU A 90 12.34 0.10 -12.37
CA GLU A 90 13.58 -0.39 -13.00
C GLU A 90 14.55 -0.89 -11.93
N ARG A 91 14.79 -0.09 -10.88
CA ARG A 91 15.67 -0.44 -9.77
C ARG A 91 15.22 -1.73 -9.07
N LEU A 92 13.92 -1.90 -8.86
CA LEU A 92 13.37 -3.14 -8.31
C LEU A 92 13.61 -4.35 -9.22
N ARG A 93 13.41 -4.21 -10.54
CA ARG A 93 13.71 -5.30 -11.49
C ARG A 93 15.18 -5.68 -11.44
N THR A 94 16.08 -4.71 -11.45
CA THR A 94 17.53 -4.94 -11.36
C THR A 94 17.88 -5.67 -10.06
N ALA A 95 17.31 -5.24 -8.93
CA ALA A 95 17.49 -5.93 -7.65
C ALA A 95 16.93 -7.37 -7.68
N ALA A 96 15.79 -7.60 -8.33
CA ALA A 96 15.21 -8.92 -8.51
C ALA A 96 16.08 -9.84 -9.37
N GLN A 97 16.63 -9.33 -10.47
CA GLN A 97 17.58 -10.05 -11.32
C GLN A 97 18.84 -10.43 -10.54
N ALA A 98 19.38 -9.50 -9.76
CA ALA A 98 20.55 -9.74 -8.92
C ALA A 98 20.26 -10.73 -7.78
N ALA A 99 19.05 -10.73 -7.20
CA ALA A 99 18.65 -11.74 -6.22
C ALA A 99 18.58 -13.16 -6.84
N VAL A 100 18.01 -13.29 -8.04
CA VAL A 100 18.01 -14.56 -8.79
C VAL A 100 19.44 -14.98 -9.15
N ALA A 101 20.29 -14.05 -9.58
CA ALA A 101 21.69 -14.32 -9.89
C ALA A 101 22.47 -14.79 -8.65
N LYS A 102 22.26 -14.15 -7.48
CA LYS A 102 22.84 -14.56 -6.20
C LYS A 102 22.49 -16.01 -5.85
N ALA A 103 21.21 -16.39 -6.00
CA ALA A 103 20.80 -17.78 -5.77
C ALA A 103 21.47 -18.76 -6.74
N LYS A 104 21.59 -18.40 -8.02
CA LYS A 104 22.31 -19.21 -9.02
C LYS A 104 23.79 -19.32 -8.70
N ASN A 105 24.44 -18.25 -8.25
CA ASN A 105 25.84 -18.23 -7.88
C ASN A 105 26.11 -19.16 -6.70
N ILE A 106 25.29 -19.12 -5.65
CA ILE A 106 25.42 -20.03 -4.49
C ILE A 106 25.33 -21.50 -4.94
N ARG A 107 24.41 -21.83 -5.85
CA ARG A 107 24.35 -23.19 -6.43
C ARG A 107 25.62 -23.51 -7.23
N SER A 108 26.09 -22.56 -8.03
CA SER A 108 27.31 -22.72 -8.83
C SER A 108 28.54 -22.93 -7.95
N GLU A 109 28.71 -22.15 -6.89
CA GLU A 109 29.84 -22.24 -5.95
C GLU A 109 29.92 -23.63 -5.30
N LYS A 110 28.77 -24.27 -5.03
CA LYS A 110 28.72 -25.62 -4.47
C LYS A 110 29.08 -26.71 -5.49
N ALA A 111 28.57 -26.63 -6.72
CA ALA A 111 28.68 -27.72 -7.69
C ALA A 111 29.85 -27.57 -8.69
N SER A 112 30.23 -26.34 -9.04
CA SER A 112 31.22 -26.08 -10.12
C SER A 112 32.61 -26.62 -9.84
N PRO A 113 33.14 -26.58 -8.59
CA PRO A 113 34.44 -27.18 -8.31
C PRO A 113 34.46 -28.68 -8.59
N ILE A 114 33.40 -29.39 -8.18
CA ILE A 114 33.26 -30.84 -8.37
C ILE A 114 33.11 -31.17 -9.86
N TYR A 115 32.32 -30.38 -10.60
CA TYR A 115 32.26 -30.53 -12.06
C TYR A 115 33.62 -30.31 -12.73
N THR A 116 34.37 -29.30 -12.31
CA THR A 116 35.69 -29.00 -12.91
C THR A 116 36.64 -30.16 -12.70
N GLU A 117 36.71 -30.67 -11.46
CA GLU A 117 37.51 -31.84 -11.11
C GLU A 117 37.12 -33.07 -11.94
N ALA A 118 35.82 -33.40 -11.99
CA ALA A 118 35.31 -34.51 -12.80
C ALA A 118 35.67 -34.39 -14.29
N LEU A 119 35.55 -33.18 -14.86
CA LEU A 119 35.83 -32.93 -16.27
C LEU A 119 37.33 -32.93 -16.60
N ASP A 120 38.19 -32.75 -15.60
CA ASP A 120 39.67 -32.79 -15.71
C ASP A 120 40.22 -34.23 -15.62
N GLU A 121 39.47 -35.20 -15.08
CA GLU A 121 39.88 -36.62 -15.00
C GLU A 121 40.13 -37.27 -16.38
N GLY A 122 39.53 -36.71 -17.44
CA GLY A 122 39.72 -37.19 -18.81
C GLY A 122 39.04 -38.54 -19.10
N VAL A 123 38.08 -38.97 -18.27
CA VAL A 123 37.38 -40.26 -18.45
C VAL A 123 36.59 -40.30 -19.76
N THR A 124 36.55 -41.46 -20.40
CA THR A 124 35.76 -41.74 -21.60
C THR A 124 34.38 -42.25 -21.24
N VAL A 125 33.34 -41.71 -21.88
CA VAL A 125 31.94 -42.11 -21.69
C VAL A 125 31.55 -43.14 -22.74
N ASN A 126 30.82 -44.19 -22.34
CA ASN A 126 30.28 -45.16 -23.28
C ASN A 126 29.07 -44.57 -24.03
N LEU A 127 29.21 -44.36 -25.34
CA LEU A 127 28.13 -43.80 -26.16
C LEU A 127 27.29 -44.85 -26.90
N ASP A 128 27.61 -46.14 -26.78
CA ASP A 128 26.91 -47.19 -27.54
C ASP A 128 25.43 -47.35 -27.15
N PRO A 129 25.04 -47.27 -25.87
CA PRO A 129 23.61 -47.26 -25.48
C PRO A 129 22.85 -46.11 -26.13
N ILE A 130 23.45 -44.91 -26.14
CA ILE A 130 22.85 -43.69 -26.67
C ILE A 130 22.73 -43.76 -28.20
N LYS A 131 23.77 -44.21 -28.90
CA LYS A 131 23.74 -44.41 -30.36
C LYS A 131 22.68 -45.42 -30.76
N SER A 132 22.53 -46.50 -29.98
CA SER A 132 21.50 -47.52 -30.21
C SER A 132 20.10 -46.94 -30.03
N LEU A 133 19.88 -46.14 -28.97
CA LEU A 133 18.63 -45.43 -28.72
C LEU A 133 18.28 -44.46 -29.86
N ILE A 134 19.25 -43.65 -30.31
CA ILE A 134 19.10 -42.72 -31.43
C ILE A 134 18.71 -43.47 -32.71
N LYS A 135 19.41 -44.55 -33.04
CA LYS A 135 19.14 -45.36 -34.24
C LYS A 135 17.74 -45.99 -34.19
N GLY A 136 17.34 -46.51 -33.03
CA GLY A 136 16.00 -47.04 -32.80
C GLY A 136 14.93 -45.98 -33.08
N LYS A 137 15.03 -44.81 -32.42
CA LYS A 137 14.09 -43.70 -32.63
C LYS A 137 14.06 -43.22 -34.09
N LEU A 138 15.19 -43.19 -34.80
CA LEU A 138 15.25 -42.75 -36.20
C LEU A 138 14.66 -43.75 -37.21
N THR A 139 14.48 -45.02 -36.84
CA THR A 139 14.01 -46.06 -37.77
C THR A 139 12.52 -45.88 -38.12
N ASP A 140 11.71 -45.48 -37.14
CA ASP A 140 10.25 -45.34 -37.30
C ASP A 140 9.81 -43.92 -37.68
N LEU A 141 10.73 -42.95 -37.69
CA LEU A 141 10.43 -41.56 -37.97
C LEU A 141 10.61 -41.20 -39.45
N PRO A 142 9.75 -40.33 -40.03
CA PRO A 142 9.95 -39.82 -41.37
C PRO A 142 11.27 -39.04 -41.48
N LYS A 143 12.12 -39.41 -42.45
CA LYS A 143 13.49 -38.87 -42.61
C LYS A 143 13.58 -37.33 -42.67
N THR A 144 12.53 -36.69 -43.16
CA THR A 144 12.43 -35.23 -43.35
C THR A 144 11.67 -34.52 -42.22
N GLY A 145 11.10 -35.27 -41.28
CA GLY A 145 10.35 -34.74 -40.14
C GLY A 145 11.22 -33.96 -39.17
N GLU A 146 10.62 -32.99 -38.48
CA GLU A 146 11.31 -32.13 -37.50
C GLU A 146 11.95 -32.93 -36.37
N ILE A 147 11.27 -33.98 -35.88
CA ILE A 147 11.78 -34.88 -34.84
C ILE A 147 13.07 -35.55 -35.32
N ALA A 148 13.05 -36.19 -36.49
CA ALA A 148 14.22 -36.87 -37.05
C ALA A 148 15.39 -35.90 -37.30
N LYS A 149 15.12 -34.69 -37.79
CA LYS A 149 16.15 -33.64 -37.96
C LYS A 149 16.78 -33.23 -36.64
N SER A 150 15.98 -33.08 -35.58
CA SER A 150 16.47 -32.67 -34.27
C SER A 150 17.28 -33.79 -33.60
N ILE A 151 16.84 -35.04 -33.69
CA ILE A 151 17.60 -36.21 -33.20
C ILE A 151 18.93 -36.35 -33.95
N LYS A 152 18.96 -36.19 -35.28
CA LYS A 152 20.22 -36.19 -36.05
C LYS A 152 21.17 -35.07 -35.66
N ARG A 153 20.64 -33.90 -35.25
CA ARG A 153 21.46 -32.83 -34.71
C ARG A 153 22.10 -33.24 -33.38
N VAL A 154 21.36 -33.93 -32.51
CA VAL A 154 21.89 -34.50 -31.27
C VAL A 154 22.96 -35.56 -31.55
N GLU A 155 22.70 -36.47 -32.50
CA GLU A 155 23.67 -37.48 -32.95
C GLU A 155 24.99 -36.83 -33.38
N LYS A 156 24.92 -35.77 -34.18
CA LYS A 156 26.08 -35.01 -34.65
C LYS A 156 26.87 -34.35 -33.50
N LEU A 157 26.19 -33.86 -32.45
CA LEU A 157 26.86 -33.31 -31.26
C LEU A 157 27.69 -34.36 -30.51
N LEU A 158 27.34 -35.64 -30.66
CA LEU A 158 27.98 -36.78 -29.99
C LEU A 158 29.04 -37.50 -30.84
N GLU A 159 29.29 -37.06 -32.08
CA GLU A 159 30.40 -37.58 -32.90
C GLU A 159 31.77 -37.29 -32.26
N GLY A 160 32.84 -38.00 -32.62
CA GLY A 160 34.20 -37.77 -32.15
C GLY A 160 34.59 -38.55 -30.88
N THR A 161 35.74 -38.19 -30.28
CA THR A 161 36.25 -38.86 -29.07
C THR A 161 35.36 -38.58 -27.87
N PRO A 162 34.79 -39.60 -27.20
CA PRO A 162 33.75 -39.42 -26.19
C PRO A 162 34.34 -39.10 -24.80
N THR A 163 35.16 -38.06 -24.69
CA THR A 163 35.64 -37.60 -23.39
C THR A 163 34.49 -36.98 -22.59
N LEU A 164 34.46 -37.17 -21.27
CA LEU A 164 33.42 -36.64 -20.39
C LEU A 164 33.16 -35.14 -20.63
N ARG A 165 34.23 -34.36 -20.84
CA ARG A 165 34.14 -32.93 -21.19
C ARG A 165 33.39 -32.66 -22.48
N ARG A 166 33.68 -33.40 -23.55
CA ARG A 166 33.00 -33.23 -24.84
C ARG A 166 31.52 -33.59 -24.71
N VAL A 167 31.23 -34.69 -24.02
CA VAL A 167 29.88 -35.20 -23.79
C VAL A 167 29.08 -34.22 -22.92
N HIS A 168 29.70 -33.61 -21.90
CA HIS A 168 29.09 -32.55 -21.09
C HIS A 168 28.75 -31.31 -21.94
N ASN A 169 29.65 -30.87 -22.82
CA ASN A 169 29.37 -29.74 -23.71
C ASN A 169 28.21 -30.07 -24.69
N ALA A 170 28.16 -31.30 -25.21
CA ALA A 170 27.03 -31.76 -26.01
C ALA A 170 25.73 -31.75 -25.20
N LYS A 171 25.76 -32.13 -23.92
CA LYS A 171 24.61 -32.05 -23.00
C LYS A 171 24.11 -30.62 -22.83
N ILE A 172 25.01 -29.62 -22.70
CA ILE A 172 24.64 -28.20 -22.61
C ILE A 172 23.91 -27.74 -23.89
N GLU A 173 24.42 -28.09 -25.07
CA GLU A 173 23.76 -27.77 -26.35
C GLU A 173 22.37 -28.43 -26.44
N ILE A 174 22.24 -29.68 -25.98
CA ILE A 174 20.95 -30.39 -25.90
C ILE A 174 19.98 -29.67 -24.95
N ASP A 175 20.43 -29.22 -23.77
CA ASP A 175 19.60 -28.42 -22.85
C ASP A 175 19.09 -27.15 -23.52
N GLN A 176 19.97 -26.43 -24.23
CA GLN A 176 19.61 -25.21 -24.94
C GLN A 176 18.57 -25.48 -26.03
N MET A 177 18.69 -26.59 -26.76
CA MET A 177 17.69 -27.04 -27.73
C MET A 177 16.32 -27.30 -27.07
N ILE A 178 16.30 -27.97 -25.90
CA ILE A 178 15.06 -28.27 -25.15
C ILE A 178 14.42 -26.99 -24.60
N ASN A 179 15.23 -26.07 -24.08
CA ASN A 179 14.78 -24.88 -23.35
C ASN A 179 14.52 -23.66 -24.25
N LYS A 180 14.72 -23.76 -25.56
CA LYS A 180 14.40 -22.69 -26.50
C LYS A 180 12.88 -22.40 -26.52
N PHE A 181 12.52 -21.11 -26.46
CA PHE A 181 11.14 -20.59 -26.53
C PHE A 181 10.92 -19.78 -27.82
N GLY A 182 9.65 -19.62 -28.24
CA GLY A 182 9.25 -18.83 -29.41
C GLY A 182 9.09 -19.63 -30.70
N GLU A 183 9.08 -18.93 -31.85
CA GLU A 183 8.85 -19.50 -33.20
C GLU A 183 9.83 -20.61 -33.61
N ASN A 184 10.98 -20.68 -32.94
CA ASN A 184 12.01 -21.69 -33.18
C ASN A 184 12.11 -22.74 -32.06
N SER A 185 11.08 -22.85 -31.22
CA SER A 185 11.03 -23.87 -30.17
C SER A 185 10.64 -25.23 -30.74
N LEU A 186 11.23 -26.28 -30.17
CA LEU A 186 10.89 -27.64 -30.54
C LEU A 186 9.45 -27.99 -30.14
N GLY A 187 8.74 -28.73 -30.99
CA GLY A 187 7.44 -29.30 -30.61
C GLY A 187 7.53 -30.20 -29.36
N ASN A 188 6.43 -30.32 -28.60
CA ASN A 188 6.40 -31.08 -27.34
C ASN A 188 6.83 -32.55 -27.50
N THR A 189 6.45 -33.19 -28.61
CA THR A 189 6.88 -34.55 -28.95
C THR A 189 8.40 -34.59 -29.19
N THR A 190 8.93 -33.67 -29.99
CA THR A 190 10.38 -33.56 -30.21
C THR A 190 11.15 -33.35 -28.91
N LYS A 191 10.66 -32.50 -28.00
CA LYS A 191 11.26 -32.29 -26.68
C LYS A 191 11.29 -33.56 -25.84
N ARG A 192 10.25 -34.39 -25.92
CA ARG A 192 10.20 -35.69 -25.21
C ARG A 192 11.28 -36.63 -25.74
N GLU A 193 11.35 -36.82 -27.05
CA GLU A 193 12.35 -37.71 -27.67
C GLU A 193 13.79 -37.29 -27.33
N ILE A 194 14.07 -35.98 -27.31
CA ILE A 194 15.40 -35.46 -26.95
C ILE A 194 15.67 -35.60 -25.44
N ARG A 195 14.66 -35.48 -24.58
CA ARG A 195 14.81 -35.73 -23.13
C ARG A 195 15.14 -37.18 -22.83
N ASP A 196 14.57 -38.13 -23.57
CA ASP A 196 14.93 -39.55 -23.40
C ASP A 196 16.42 -39.78 -23.73
N ILE A 197 16.90 -39.20 -24.84
CA ILE A 197 18.32 -39.27 -25.24
C ILE A 197 19.21 -38.60 -24.18
N GLN A 198 18.78 -37.44 -23.66
CA GLN A 198 19.48 -36.75 -22.59
C GLN A 198 19.52 -37.55 -21.28
N GLY A 199 18.45 -38.26 -20.94
CA GLY A 199 18.38 -39.11 -19.76
C GLY A 199 19.43 -40.22 -19.84
N GLU A 200 19.48 -40.93 -20.97
CA GLU A 200 20.50 -41.96 -21.20
C GLU A 200 21.93 -41.37 -21.21
N LEU A 201 22.11 -40.19 -21.81
CA LEU A 201 23.38 -39.47 -21.80
C LEU A 201 23.87 -39.21 -20.37
N LEU A 202 22.98 -38.75 -19.49
CA LEU A 202 23.31 -38.50 -18.09
C LEU A 202 23.65 -39.78 -17.33
N THR A 203 22.90 -40.87 -17.54
CA THR A 203 23.22 -42.17 -16.96
C THR A 203 24.63 -42.62 -17.33
N GLN A 204 24.99 -42.56 -18.61
CA GLN A 204 26.32 -42.96 -19.08
C GLN A 204 27.43 -42.05 -18.53
N MET A 205 27.15 -40.75 -18.32
CA MET A 205 28.12 -39.83 -17.70
C MET A 205 28.31 -40.12 -16.20
N ASP A 206 27.22 -40.41 -15.48
CA ASP A 206 27.26 -40.76 -14.05
C ASP A 206 27.97 -42.11 -13.82
N GLU A 207 27.79 -43.08 -14.72
CA GLU A 207 28.50 -44.36 -14.70
C GLU A 207 29.99 -44.20 -15.02
N ALA A 208 30.36 -43.21 -15.83
CA ALA A 208 31.74 -42.95 -16.22
C ALA A 208 32.55 -42.23 -15.12
N SER A 209 31.94 -41.36 -14.31
CA SER A 209 32.65 -40.62 -13.25
C SER A 209 31.77 -40.42 -12.02
N ASP A 210 32.20 -41.00 -10.89
CA ASP A 210 31.56 -40.82 -9.59
C ASP A 210 31.55 -39.33 -9.17
N LEU A 211 32.62 -38.58 -9.46
CA LEU A 211 32.67 -37.14 -9.19
C LEU A 211 31.63 -36.37 -10.00
N TYR A 212 31.40 -36.76 -11.26
CA TYR A 212 30.36 -36.14 -12.08
C TYR A 212 28.96 -36.39 -11.49
N ARG A 213 28.69 -37.62 -11.04
CA ARG A 213 27.44 -37.96 -10.33
C ARG A 213 27.28 -37.12 -9.07
N THR A 214 28.31 -37.03 -8.22
CA THR A 214 28.28 -36.21 -7.00
C THR A 214 28.08 -34.72 -7.30
N ALA A 215 28.70 -34.19 -8.36
CA ALA A 215 28.50 -32.81 -8.81
C ALA A 215 27.03 -32.56 -9.20
N ARG A 216 26.42 -33.51 -9.91
CA ARG A 216 25.00 -33.46 -10.32
C ARG A 216 24.07 -33.50 -9.11
N GLU A 217 24.30 -34.42 -8.18
CA GLU A 217 23.53 -34.52 -6.93
C GLU A 217 23.64 -33.22 -6.11
N THR A 218 24.85 -32.66 -5.99
CA THR A 218 25.09 -31.38 -5.31
C THR A 218 24.35 -30.23 -6.00
N PHE A 219 24.36 -30.19 -7.33
CA PHE A 219 23.61 -29.20 -8.10
C PHE A 219 22.10 -29.33 -7.90
N GLU A 220 21.59 -30.57 -7.88
CA GLU A 220 20.19 -30.90 -7.66
C GLU A 220 19.76 -30.48 -6.24
N GLU A 221 20.53 -30.82 -5.21
CA GLU A 221 20.29 -30.43 -3.82
C GLU A 221 20.26 -28.90 -3.64
N ALA A 222 21.13 -28.19 -4.36
CA ALA A 222 21.21 -26.73 -4.31
C ALA A 222 20.23 -26.00 -5.26
N SER A 223 19.42 -26.72 -6.03
CA SER A 223 18.48 -26.13 -6.99
C SER A 223 17.13 -25.64 -6.41
N PRO A 224 16.51 -26.27 -5.37
CA PRO A 224 15.22 -25.82 -4.84
C PRO A 224 15.17 -24.34 -4.44
N PRO A 225 16.20 -23.72 -3.82
CA PRO A 225 16.20 -22.28 -3.55
C PRO A 225 16.16 -21.44 -4.83
N VAL A 226 16.85 -21.85 -5.89
CA VAL A 226 16.86 -21.18 -7.19
C VAL A 226 15.49 -21.26 -7.84
N THR A 227 14.89 -22.45 -7.89
CA THR A 227 13.54 -22.66 -8.43
C THR A 227 12.51 -21.85 -7.63
N LYS A 228 12.59 -21.87 -6.30
CA LYS A 228 11.69 -21.11 -5.42
C LYS A 228 11.74 -19.62 -5.70
N ILE A 229 12.91 -19.01 -5.88
CA ILE A 229 13.00 -17.58 -6.19
C ILE A 229 12.55 -17.27 -7.62
N GLN A 230 12.88 -18.14 -8.59
CA GLN A 230 12.47 -17.98 -10.00
C GLN A 230 10.94 -18.06 -10.18
N ASP A 231 10.28 -18.97 -9.46
CA ASP A 231 8.83 -19.14 -9.52
C ASP A 231 8.06 -18.11 -8.68
N SER A 232 8.75 -17.42 -7.77
CA SER A 232 8.18 -16.37 -6.93
C SER A 232 7.89 -15.08 -7.71
N ILE A 233 7.23 -14.12 -7.04
CA ILE A 233 7.02 -12.77 -7.60
C ILE A 233 8.34 -12.07 -7.95
N VAL A 234 9.45 -12.37 -7.24
CA VAL A 234 10.78 -11.83 -7.53
C VAL A 234 11.26 -12.29 -8.89
N GLY A 235 11.20 -13.60 -9.17
CA GLY A 235 11.57 -14.14 -10.46
C GLY A 235 10.67 -13.67 -11.60
N LYS A 236 9.36 -13.54 -11.34
CA LYS A 236 8.43 -12.93 -12.30
C LYS A 236 8.81 -11.49 -12.64
N ILE A 237 9.14 -10.67 -11.64
CA ILE A 237 9.58 -9.28 -11.83
C ILE A 237 10.92 -9.24 -12.59
N ALA A 238 11.88 -10.11 -12.25
CA ALA A 238 13.19 -10.16 -12.89
C ALA A 238 13.13 -10.42 -14.41
N ASN A 239 12.07 -11.11 -14.87
CA ASN A 239 11.83 -11.45 -16.26
C ASN A 239 10.93 -10.45 -17.01
N LEU A 240 10.55 -9.32 -16.40
CA LEU A 240 9.73 -8.30 -17.07
C LEU A 240 10.55 -7.45 -18.03
N ASP A 241 9.97 -7.19 -19.21
CA ASP A 241 10.53 -6.26 -20.19
C ASP A 241 10.32 -4.80 -19.78
N ASP A 242 11.11 -3.88 -20.36
CA ASP A 242 11.04 -2.44 -20.06
C ASP A 242 9.63 -1.86 -20.24
N THR A 243 8.90 -2.34 -21.25
CA THR A 243 7.53 -1.90 -21.55
C THR A 243 6.53 -2.30 -20.47
N GLN A 244 6.87 -3.26 -19.62
CA GLN A 244 6.01 -3.79 -18.55
C GLN A 244 6.32 -3.19 -17.18
N LEU A 245 7.37 -2.36 -17.05
CA LEU A 245 7.82 -1.81 -15.77
C LEU A 245 6.73 -1.00 -15.05
N LYS A 246 5.86 -0.31 -15.78
CA LYS A 246 4.73 0.45 -15.20
C LYS A 246 3.73 -0.42 -14.43
N GLN A 247 3.69 -1.73 -14.71
CA GLN A 247 2.77 -2.67 -14.05
C GLN A 247 3.38 -3.35 -12.82
N VAL A 248 4.68 -3.16 -12.57
CA VAL A 248 5.42 -3.86 -11.50
C VAL A 248 4.77 -3.60 -10.14
N SER A 249 4.54 -2.33 -9.78
CA SER A 249 3.95 -1.98 -8.49
C SER A 249 2.55 -2.58 -8.35
N THR A 250 1.75 -2.54 -9.42
CA THR A 250 0.38 -3.07 -9.41
C THR A 250 0.38 -4.57 -9.17
N LYS A 251 1.21 -5.34 -9.90
CA LYS A 251 1.30 -6.80 -9.71
C LYS A 251 1.85 -7.17 -8.33
N LEU A 252 2.87 -6.45 -7.86
CA LEU A 252 3.47 -6.69 -6.55
C LEU A 252 2.46 -6.47 -5.41
N PHE A 253 1.64 -5.42 -5.49
CA PHE A 253 0.71 -5.03 -4.44
C PHE A 253 -0.75 -5.42 -4.69
N ASP A 254 -1.03 -6.20 -5.75
CA ASP A 254 -2.38 -6.70 -6.01
C ASP A 254 -2.79 -7.71 -4.93
N ALA A 255 -3.85 -7.38 -4.20
CA ALA A 255 -4.42 -8.24 -3.19
C ALA A 255 -5.02 -9.53 -3.78
N ALA A 256 -5.31 -9.61 -5.08
CA ALA A 256 -5.76 -10.84 -5.73
C ALA A 256 -4.59 -11.82 -5.97
N GLU A 257 -3.43 -11.31 -6.36
CA GLU A 257 -2.26 -12.12 -6.73
C GLU A 257 -1.28 -12.36 -5.56
N THR A 258 -1.32 -11.48 -4.54
CA THR A 258 -0.29 -11.43 -3.50
C THR A 258 -0.90 -11.48 -2.08
N ASN A 259 -0.11 -11.97 -1.12
CA ASN A 259 -0.45 -12.03 0.30
C ASN A 259 0.74 -11.57 1.19
N PRO A 260 0.52 -11.31 2.50
CA PRO A 260 1.58 -10.80 3.39
C PRO A 260 2.84 -11.66 3.46
N SER A 261 2.73 -12.99 3.39
CA SER A 261 3.89 -13.90 3.44
C SER A 261 4.74 -13.79 2.18
N VAL A 262 4.08 -13.73 1.01
CA VAL A 262 4.75 -13.54 -0.28
C VAL A 262 5.49 -12.19 -0.32
N ILE A 263 4.87 -11.12 0.17
CA ILE A 263 5.50 -9.79 0.28
C ILE A 263 6.70 -9.81 1.20
N ALA A 264 6.61 -10.43 2.38
CA ALA A 264 7.73 -10.50 3.30
C ALA A 264 8.92 -11.27 2.68
N GLY A 265 8.66 -12.35 1.96
CA GLY A 265 9.67 -13.10 1.22
C GLY A 265 10.31 -12.29 0.09
N ALA A 266 9.49 -11.56 -0.69
CA ALA A 266 9.97 -10.69 -1.75
C ALA A 266 10.82 -9.55 -1.19
N LYS A 267 10.33 -8.85 -0.16
CA LYS A 267 11.04 -7.79 0.56
C LYS A 267 12.42 -8.26 0.99
N LYS A 268 12.50 -9.39 1.70
CA LYS A 268 13.77 -9.95 2.16
C LYS A 268 14.73 -10.20 1.00
N SER A 269 14.26 -10.86 -0.06
CA SER A 269 15.09 -11.21 -1.22
C SER A 269 15.65 -9.97 -1.94
N ILE A 270 14.86 -8.90 -2.03
CA ILE A 270 15.27 -7.63 -2.65
C ILE A 270 16.24 -6.86 -1.73
N GLN A 271 15.90 -6.71 -0.45
CA GLN A 271 16.72 -5.96 0.51
C GLN A 271 18.07 -6.62 0.78
N ASP A 272 18.19 -7.95 0.64
CA ASP A 272 19.46 -8.68 0.72
C ASP A 272 20.45 -8.33 -0.41
N VAL A 273 20.03 -7.53 -1.40
CA VAL A 273 20.82 -7.10 -2.55
C VAL A 273 20.84 -5.58 -2.71
N ASP A 274 19.67 -4.94 -2.69
CA ASP A 274 19.51 -3.49 -2.74
C ASP A 274 18.39 -3.04 -1.78
N PRO A 275 18.73 -2.58 -0.57
CA PRO A 275 17.75 -2.12 0.41
C PRO A 275 16.84 -1.00 -0.11
N GLY A 276 17.39 -0.06 -0.90
CA GLY A 276 16.65 1.11 -1.37
C GLY A 276 15.61 0.79 -2.44
N ALA A 277 15.87 -0.23 -3.27
CA ALA A 277 14.95 -0.62 -4.35
C ALA A 277 13.53 -0.96 -3.85
N TRP A 278 13.44 -1.51 -2.63
CA TRP A 278 12.16 -1.89 -2.05
C TRP A 278 11.35 -0.68 -1.59
N ASP A 279 11.99 0.30 -0.96
CA ASP A 279 11.31 1.49 -0.47
C ASP A 279 10.86 2.38 -1.64
N GLU A 280 11.68 2.46 -2.70
CA GLU A 280 11.30 3.15 -3.93
C GLU A 280 10.03 2.58 -4.58
N ILE A 281 9.89 1.25 -4.68
CA ILE A 281 8.66 0.68 -5.27
C ILE A 281 7.44 0.89 -4.37
N ILE A 282 7.61 0.95 -3.05
CA ILE A 282 6.51 1.32 -2.16
C ILE A 282 6.06 2.74 -2.46
N ARG A 283 7.00 3.70 -2.61
CA ARG A 283 6.66 5.07 -2.99
C ARG A 283 5.91 5.12 -4.32
N VAL A 284 6.40 4.42 -5.35
CA VAL A 284 5.72 4.29 -6.65
C VAL A 284 4.27 3.81 -6.48
N GLU A 285 4.04 2.80 -5.65
CA GLU A 285 2.69 2.26 -5.42
C GLU A 285 1.77 3.25 -4.71
N LEU A 286 2.27 3.98 -3.70
CA LEU A 286 1.48 4.97 -2.97
C LEU A 286 1.10 6.14 -3.88
N GLU A 287 2.06 6.67 -4.63
CA GLU A 287 1.85 7.75 -5.61
C GLU A 287 0.85 7.34 -6.69
N ARG A 288 0.94 6.09 -7.19
CA ARG A 288 -0.03 5.54 -8.14
C ARG A 288 -1.45 5.52 -7.58
N ARG A 289 -1.63 5.18 -6.31
CA ARG A 289 -2.95 5.21 -5.66
C ARG A 289 -3.48 6.64 -5.55
N LEU A 290 -2.61 7.57 -5.20
CA LEU A 290 -2.91 8.98 -5.00
C LEU A 290 -3.19 9.74 -6.31
N GLY A 291 -2.57 9.35 -7.43
CA GLY A 291 -2.77 9.97 -8.75
C GLY A 291 -4.21 9.94 -9.27
N SER A 292 -5.11 9.20 -8.62
CA SER A 292 -6.56 9.20 -8.91
C SER A 292 -7.33 10.34 -8.24
N ILE A 293 -6.72 11.07 -7.31
CA ILE A 293 -7.34 12.15 -6.54
C ILE A 293 -7.25 13.44 -7.35
N LYS A 294 -8.38 14.09 -7.60
CA LYS A 294 -8.41 15.38 -8.28
C LYS A 294 -7.78 16.44 -7.35
N SER A 295 -6.74 17.11 -7.81
CA SER A 295 -6.02 18.13 -7.04
C SER A 295 -6.74 19.49 -7.00
N THR A 296 -7.78 19.68 -7.80
CA THR A 296 -8.50 20.95 -7.92
C THR A 296 -9.85 20.89 -7.22
N ALA A 297 -9.91 21.40 -6.00
CA ALA A 297 -11.18 21.72 -5.36
C ALA A 297 -11.88 22.82 -6.17
N GLU A 298 -13.12 22.58 -6.61
CA GLU A 298 -13.93 23.61 -7.26
C GLU A 298 -14.16 24.79 -6.32
N ALA A 299 -13.95 26.02 -6.83
CA ALA A 299 -14.10 27.24 -6.06
C ALA A 299 -15.50 27.30 -5.41
N GLY A 300 -15.54 27.28 -4.07
CA GLY A 300 -16.78 27.35 -3.28
C GLY A 300 -17.25 26.02 -2.68
N THR A 301 -16.63 24.88 -3.00
CA THR A 301 -16.92 23.60 -2.33
C THR A 301 -15.78 23.16 -1.42
N VAL A 302 -16.13 22.60 -0.26
CA VAL A 302 -15.15 22.00 0.65
C VAL A 302 -15.13 20.50 0.40
N GLU A 303 -14.22 20.08 -0.46
CA GLU A 303 -14.04 18.66 -0.74
C GLU A 303 -13.54 17.90 0.50
N ASN A 304 -13.93 16.64 0.62
CA ASN A 304 -13.43 15.74 1.66
C ASN A 304 -12.09 15.10 1.25
N ILE A 305 -11.04 15.93 1.14
CA ILE A 305 -9.70 15.49 0.73
C ILE A 305 -9.17 14.35 1.62
N PRO A 306 -9.23 14.40 2.97
CA PRO A 306 -8.86 13.27 3.83
C PRO A 306 -9.59 11.97 3.49
N GLY A 307 -10.88 12.06 3.14
CA GLY A 307 -11.67 10.90 2.72
C GLY A 307 -11.24 10.34 1.36
N GLN A 308 -10.84 11.19 0.42
CA GLN A 308 -10.28 10.79 -0.88
C GLN A 308 -8.93 10.07 -0.66
N LEU A 309 -8.01 10.71 0.09
CA LEU A 309 -6.70 10.15 0.46
C LEU A 309 -6.84 8.79 1.18
N PHE A 310 -7.72 8.71 2.19
CA PHE A 310 -7.95 7.48 2.93
C PHE A 310 -8.40 6.34 2.03
N ARG A 311 -9.35 6.58 1.11
CA ARG A 311 -9.86 5.54 0.21
C ARG A 311 -8.82 5.10 -0.82
N ALA A 312 -8.00 6.04 -1.31
CA ALA A 312 -6.91 5.73 -2.24
C ALA A 312 -5.84 4.84 -1.57
N LEU A 313 -5.37 5.24 -0.39
CA LEU A 313 -4.31 4.53 0.33
C LEU A 313 -4.78 3.20 0.94
N PHE A 314 -6.01 3.17 1.48
CA PHE A 314 -6.58 2.05 2.25
C PHE A 314 -7.91 1.55 1.64
N PRO A 315 -7.91 1.05 0.40
CA PRO A 315 -9.15 0.70 -0.30
C PRO A 315 -9.89 -0.48 0.35
N ASN A 316 -9.15 -1.44 0.91
CA ASN A 316 -9.69 -2.60 1.63
C ASN A 316 -8.68 -3.17 2.64
N ASP A 317 -9.15 -4.01 3.57
CA ASP A 317 -8.35 -4.58 4.64
C ASP A 317 -7.19 -5.46 4.12
N LYS A 318 -7.43 -6.27 3.07
CA LYS A 318 -6.40 -7.14 2.49
C LYS A 318 -5.25 -6.34 1.88
N SER A 319 -5.55 -5.33 1.09
CA SER A 319 -4.56 -4.42 0.47
C SER A 319 -3.82 -3.59 1.51
N THR A 320 -4.53 -3.18 2.56
CA THR A 320 -3.93 -2.46 3.70
C THR A 320 -2.94 -3.34 4.44
N LYS A 321 -3.29 -4.61 4.73
CA LYS A 321 -2.38 -5.57 5.37
C LYS A 321 -1.16 -5.85 4.50
N VAL A 322 -1.34 -6.00 3.19
CA VAL A 322 -0.24 -6.18 2.23
C VAL A 322 0.73 -4.99 2.30
N LEU A 323 0.24 -3.76 2.20
CA LEU A 323 1.05 -2.54 2.30
C LEU A 323 1.73 -2.39 3.67
N MET A 324 1.02 -2.68 4.76
CA MET A 324 1.60 -2.60 6.11
C MET A 324 2.76 -3.59 6.29
N ASN A 325 2.68 -4.77 5.66
CA ASN A 325 3.75 -5.77 5.74
C ASN A 325 4.94 -5.46 4.81
N SER A 326 4.77 -4.64 3.77
CA SER A 326 5.90 -4.21 2.94
C SER A 326 6.76 -3.14 3.61
N LEU A 327 6.19 -2.34 4.50
CA LEU A 327 6.90 -1.30 5.25
C LEU A 327 7.80 -1.88 6.35
N ASP A 328 8.87 -1.15 6.67
CA ASP A 328 9.65 -1.36 7.91
C ASP A 328 8.82 -1.00 9.15
N THR A 329 9.38 -1.21 10.34
CA THR A 329 8.68 -1.01 11.61
C THR A 329 8.26 0.44 11.85
N GLU A 330 9.12 1.41 11.53
CA GLU A 330 8.88 2.83 11.74
C GLU A 330 7.87 3.36 10.73
N SER A 331 8.08 3.11 9.43
CA SER A 331 7.16 3.53 8.39
C SER A 331 5.77 2.90 8.55
N ARG A 332 5.69 1.64 9.02
CA ARG A 332 4.41 1.00 9.37
C ARG A 332 3.71 1.70 10.54
N LYS A 333 4.46 2.13 11.55
CA LYS A 333 3.92 2.89 12.69
C LYS A 333 3.37 4.23 12.20
N ASN A 334 4.13 4.96 11.39
CA ASN A 334 3.74 6.25 10.84
C ASN A 334 2.50 6.11 9.93
N LEU A 335 2.44 5.07 9.09
CA LEU A 335 1.27 4.80 8.25
C LEU A 335 0.01 4.50 9.08
N LYS A 336 0.13 3.85 10.25
CA LYS A 336 -1.03 3.62 11.15
C LYS A 336 -1.55 4.91 11.76
N TYR A 337 -0.67 5.84 12.14
CA TYR A 337 -1.09 7.16 12.60
C TYR A 337 -1.78 7.92 11.47
N LEU A 338 -1.20 7.91 10.26
CA LEU A 338 -1.80 8.52 9.08
C LEU A 338 -3.17 7.92 8.74
N GLN A 339 -3.29 6.59 8.77
CA GLN A 339 -4.56 5.88 8.59
C GLN A 339 -5.61 6.33 9.62
N THR A 340 -5.22 6.44 10.89
CA THR A 340 -6.10 6.87 11.98
C THR A 340 -6.54 8.32 11.77
N ALA A 341 -5.59 9.24 11.54
CA ALA A 341 -5.86 10.65 11.34
C ALA A 341 -6.77 10.90 10.13
N LEU A 342 -6.44 10.36 8.96
CA LEU A 342 -7.28 10.48 7.75
C LEU A 342 -8.66 9.83 7.95
N GLY A 343 -8.69 8.68 8.61
CA GLY A 343 -9.91 7.93 8.92
C GLY A 343 -10.88 8.68 9.84
N LYS A 344 -10.38 9.51 10.76
CA LYS A 344 -11.17 10.40 11.62
C LYS A 344 -11.50 11.72 10.93
N ALA A 345 -10.53 12.35 10.25
CA ALA A 345 -10.68 13.64 9.57
C ALA A 345 -11.73 13.61 8.46
N ARG A 346 -11.99 12.44 7.85
CA ARG A 346 -13.04 12.29 6.82
C ARG A 346 -14.46 12.33 7.37
N LEU A 347 -14.66 12.19 8.69
CA LEU A 347 -15.98 12.09 9.33
C LEU A 347 -16.56 13.47 9.67
N GLY A 348 -17.90 13.56 9.79
CA GLY A 348 -18.57 14.78 10.27
C GLY A 348 -18.45 15.99 9.35
N ARG A 349 -18.15 15.77 8.06
CA ARG A 349 -18.05 16.81 7.04
C ARG A 349 -19.39 16.93 6.29
N PRO A 350 -19.80 18.14 5.89
CA PRO A 350 -20.98 18.32 5.06
C PRO A 350 -20.71 17.74 3.66
N GLY A 351 -21.30 16.58 3.33
CA GLY A 351 -21.10 15.92 2.04
C GLY A 351 -22.28 15.03 1.65
N GLY A 352 -22.64 15.06 0.35
CA GLY A 352 -23.74 14.30 -0.25
C GLY A 352 -25.12 14.96 -0.12
N SER A 353 -26.06 14.55 -0.97
CA SER A 353 -27.49 14.86 -0.80
C SER A 353 -27.98 14.24 0.52
N GLN A 354 -27.90 14.98 1.61
CA GLN A 354 -28.34 14.52 2.93
C GLN A 354 -29.86 14.60 3.07
N THR A 355 -30.62 14.28 2.02
CA THR A 355 -32.08 14.40 2.04
C THR A 355 -32.69 13.43 3.05
N ALA A 356 -32.23 12.18 3.07
CA ALA A 356 -32.68 11.17 4.05
C ALA A 356 -32.26 11.50 5.50
N GLY A 357 -30.97 11.85 5.71
CA GLY A 357 -30.48 12.25 7.03
C GLY A 357 -31.16 13.52 7.55
N ARG A 358 -31.45 14.51 6.69
CA ARG A 358 -32.18 15.73 7.06
C ARG A 358 -33.64 15.45 7.42
N GLU A 359 -34.29 14.48 6.80
CA GLU A 359 -35.67 14.09 7.16
C GLU A 359 -35.73 13.35 8.49
N GLU A 360 -34.78 12.45 8.73
CA GLU A 360 -34.63 11.75 10.01
C GLU A 360 -34.28 12.74 11.14
N ILE A 361 -33.37 13.68 10.89
CA ILE A 361 -33.04 14.77 11.82
C ILE A 361 -34.25 15.69 12.04
N LYS A 362 -35.02 16.04 11.00
CA LYS A 362 -36.29 16.80 11.19
C LYS A 362 -37.29 16.02 12.03
N ARG A 363 -37.31 14.68 11.93
CA ARG A 363 -38.16 13.78 12.71
C ARG A 363 -37.68 13.67 14.17
N GLU A 364 -36.39 13.54 14.41
CA GLU A 364 -35.79 13.51 15.76
C GLU A 364 -35.75 14.88 16.44
N LEU A 365 -35.59 15.98 15.69
CA LEU A 365 -35.79 17.36 16.15
C LEU A 365 -37.23 17.62 16.61
N ARG A 366 -38.19 16.84 16.14
CA ARG A 366 -39.57 16.82 16.63
C ARG A 366 -39.77 15.84 17.80
N GLY A 367 -38.88 14.86 17.99
CA GLY A 367 -39.00 13.73 18.92
C GLY A 367 -38.35 13.84 20.31
N GLY A 368 -37.79 15.00 20.70
CA GLY A 368 -37.46 15.29 22.11
C GLY A 368 -36.00 15.18 22.54
N VAL A 369 -35.14 14.39 21.89
CA VAL A 369 -33.69 14.34 22.26
C VAL A 369 -32.97 15.65 21.91
N PHE A 370 -33.32 16.25 20.77
CA PHE A 370 -32.84 17.57 20.37
C PHE A 370 -33.69 18.73 20.90
N GLN A 371 -34.76 18.50 21.68
CA GLN A 371 -35.46 19.60 22.37
C GLN A 371 -34.51 20.37 23.28
N SER A 372 -33.52 19.70 23.90
CA SER A 372 -32.49 20.36 24.72
C SER A 372 -31.59 21.30 23.90
N LEU A 373 -31.21 20.94 22.68
CA LEU A 373 -30.40 21.75 21.78
C LEU A 373 -31.23 22.89 21.18
N ARG A 374 -32.48 22.60 20.80
CA ARG A 374 -33.43 23.59 20.32
C ARG A 374 -33.83 24.57 21.43
N GLN A 375 -33.99 24.11 22.66
CA GLN A 375 -34.19 24.94 23.86
C GLN A 375 -32.92 25.70 24.23
N PHE A 376 -31.73 25.13 24.05
CA PHE A 376 -30.45 25.85 24.22
C PHE A 376 -30.32 27.01 23.23
N PHE A 377 -30.71 26.80 21.97
CA PHE A 377 -30.78 27.86 20.96
C PHE A 377 -32.01 28.78 21.11
N LYS A 378 -33.05 28.39 21.86
CA LYS A 378 -34.32 29.14 22.01
C LYS A 378 -34.60 29.73 23.41
N ALA A 379 -33.81 29.46 24.45
CA ALA A 379 -34.07 29.91 25.81
C ALA A 379 -33.10 31.03 26.26
N PRO A 380 -33.57 32.10 26.93
CA PRO A 380 -34.75 32.91 26.64
C PRO A 380 -34.32 34.16 25.84
N ILE A 381 -34.59 34.17 24.53
CA ILE A 381 -34.61 35.40 23.73
C ILE A 381 -36.08 35.64 23.37
N SER A 382 -36.95 35.75 24.38
CA SER A 382 -38.41 35.87 24.17
C SER A 382 -38.92 37.29 24.34
N THR A 383 -38.04 38.28 24.39
CA THR A 383 -38.42 39.68 24.68
C THR A 383 -37.40 40.67 24.11
N LEU A 384 -37.29 40.79 22.77
CA LEU A 384 -36.92 42.04 22.06
C LEU A 384 -36.84 41.81 20.54
N ALA A 385 -37.79 42.41 19.80
CA ALA A 385 -37.81 42.72 18.36
C ALA A 385 -37.00 41.81 17.39
N SER A 386 -37.73 41.16 16.49
CA SER A 386 -37.33 40.18 15.46
C SER A 386 -36.03 40.42 14.67
N THR A 387 -35.49 41.64 14.61
CA THR A 387 -34.21 41.94 13.95
C THR A 387 -32.98 41.73 14.85
N GLY A 388 -33.15 41.82 16.18
CA GLY A 388 -32.06 41.54 17.14
C GLY A 388 -31.85 40.04 17.39
N GLU A 389 -32.91 39.25 17.28
CA GLU A 389 -32.91 37.81 17.54
C GLU A 389 -32.07 37.05 16.51
N ASP A 390 -32.20 37.38 15.22
CA ASP A 390 -31.42 36.77 14.14
C ASP A 390 -29.92 37.09 14.27
N ALA A 391 -29.58 38.33 14.66
CA ALA A 391 -28.20 38.74 14.87
C ALA A 391 -27.56 37.99 16.05
N ALA A 392 -28.26 37.86 17.18
CA ALA A 392 -27.78 37.12 18.35
C ALA A 392 -27.66 35.61 18.07
N PHE A 393 -28.63 35.04 17.37
CA PHE A 393 -28.58 33.64 16.93
C PHE A 393 -27.41 33.38 16.00
N ASN A 394 -27.19 34.25 15.00
CA ASN A 394 -26.06 34.13 14.08
C ASN A 394 -24.72 34.25 14.79
N ARG A 395 -24.56 35.18 15.75
CA ARG A 395 -23.33 35.32 16.56
C ARG A 395 -23.03 34.04 17.35
N ARG A 396 -24.00 33.53 18.11
CA ARG A 396 -23.84 32.28 18.87
C ARG A 396 -23.56 31.08 17.98
N THR A 397 -24.19 31.02 16.81
CA THR A 397 -23.96 29.96 15.82
C THR A 397 -22.54 30.04 15.27
N ALA A 398 -22.04 31.23 14.96
CA ALA A 398 -20.67 31.45 14.52
C ALA A 398 -19.65 31.10 15.60
N ALA A 399 -19.90 31.51 16.86
CA ALA A 399 -19.05 31.17 18.01
C ALA A 399 -19.02 29.67 18.28
N LEU A 400 -20.18 28.99 18.19
CA LEU A 400 -20.25 27.54 18.32
C LEU A 400 -19.53 26.84 17.17
N ALA A 401 -19.70 27.31 15.93
CA ALA A 401 -18.98 26.77 14.78
C ALA A 401 -17.46 26.92 14.97
N LYS A 402 -17.00 28.09 15.43
CA LYS A 402 -15.60 28.32 15.76
C LYS A 402 -15.10 27.34 16.81
N ALA A 403 -15.82 27.17 17.93
CA ALA A 403 -15.48 26.18 18.95
C ALA A 403 -15.43 24.73 18.41
N LEU A 404 -16.36 24.36 17.52
CA LEU A 404 -16.43 22.99 16.97
C LEU A 404 -15.36 22.73 15.91
N PHE A 405 -14.93 23.75 15.17
CA PHE A 405 -13.94 23.67 14.09
C PHE A 405 -12.56 24.18 14.51
N ASP A 406 -12.33 24.45 15.80
CA ASP A 406 -11.02 24.79 16.32
C ASP A 406 -10.29 23.54 16.88
N PRO A 407 -9.11 23.19 16.33
CA PRO A 407 -8.36 22.02 16.80
C PRO A 407 -7.62 22.24 18.14
N THR A 408 -7.43 23.49 18.56
CA THR A 408 -6.61 23.89 19.72
C THR A 408 -7.41 24.09 21.01
N TRP A 409 -8.73 24.30 20.93
CA TRP A 409 -9.62 24.60 22.07
C TRP A 409 -9.90 23.42 23.04
N LYS A 410 -8.99 22.45 23.11
CA LYS A 410 -9.06 21.30 24.01
C LYS A 410 -8.99 21.72 25.49
N ALA A 411 -8.35 22.84 25.82
CA ALA A 411 -8.12 23.27 27.20
C ALA A 411 -9.42 23.76 27.88
N GLU A 412 -10.14 24.73 27.30
CA GLU A 412 -11.40 25.18 27.91
C GLU A 412 -12.49 24.10 27.85
N MET A 413 -12.48 23.26 26.80
CA MET A 413 -13.42 22.13 26.69
C MET A 413 -13.17 21.05 27.75
N LYS A 414 -11.95 20.96 28.31
CA LYS A 414 -11.66 20.07 29.45
C LYS A 414 -12.37 20.53 30.71
N GLU A 415 -12.48 21.84 30.94
CA GLU A 415 -13.23 22.40 32.06
C GLU A 415 -14.74 22.13 31.90
N LEU A 416 -15.27 22.26 30.68
CA LEU A 416 -16.67 21.95 30.39
C LEU A 416 -17.06 20.50 30.67
N ARG A 417 -16.14 19.55 30.44
CA ARG A 417 -16.36 18.12 30.71
C ARG A 417 -16.45 17.78 32.20
N LYS A 418 -16.01 18.67 33.10
CA LYS A 418 -16.14 18.46 34.55
C LYS A 418 -17.59 18.60 35.03
N PHE A 419 -18.45 19.22 34.23
CA PHE A 419 -19.85 19.45 34.57
C PHE A 419 -20.77 18.40 33.93
N SER A 420 -21.83 18.01 34.63
CA SER A 420 -22.89 17.20 34.03
C SER A 420 -23.53 17.96 32.87
N PRO A 421 -23.76 17.34 31.69
CA PRO A 421 -24.34 18.00 30.51
C PRO A 421 -25.71 18.65 30.76
N LYS A 422 -26.45 18.18 31.78
CA LYS A 422 -27.77 18.72 32.17
C LYS A 422 -27.70 19.76 33.29
N SER A 423 -26.52 20.06 33.80
CA SER A 423 -26.36 20.99 34.93
C SER A 423 -26.43 22.45 34.46
N PRO A 424 -27.02 23.36 35.25
CA PRO A 424 -26.93 24.80 35.01
C PRO A 424 -25.48 25.32 34.96
N ALA A 425 -24.54 24.63 35.62
CA ALA A 425 -23.13 24.96 35.58
C ALA A 425 -22.52 24.73 34.19
N ALA A 426 -22.84 23.60 33.53
CA ALA A 426 -22.40 23.33 32.15
C ALA A 426 -22.96 24.37 31.17
N ALA A 427 -24.24 24.75 31.32
CA ALA A 427 -24.85 25.78 30.49
C ALA A 427 -24.18 27.14 30.66
N ARG A 428 -23.87 27.54 31.90
CA ARG A 428 -23.13 28.79 32.19
C ARG A 428 -21.71 28.75 31.65
N ALA A 429 -20.98 27.66 31.87
CA ALA A 429 -19.62 27.49 31.35
C ALA A 429 -19.58 27.53 29.82
N LEU A 430 -20.57 26.94 29.14
CA LEU A 430 -20.66 26.97 27.68
C LEU A 430 -21.04 28.36 27.17
N THR A 431 -21.94 29.04 27.88
CA THR A 431 -22.29 30.44 27.56
C THR A 431 -21.09 31.35 27.72
N GLN A 432 -20.32 31.19 28.80
CA GLN A 432 -19.08 31.92 29.01
C GLN A 432 -18.10 31.64 27.88
N LEU A 433 -17.90 30.37 27.51
CA LEU A 433 -17.04 29.99 26.39
C LEU A 433 -17.44 30.71 25.09
N LEU A 434 -18.73 30.69 24.74
CA LEU A 434 -19.22 31.33 23.52
C LEU A 434 -19.03 32.85 23.58
N ASN A 435 -19.30 33.47 24.74
CA ASN A 435 -19.08 34.90 24.93
C ASN A 435 -17.59 35.28 24.84
N ASP A 436 -16.69 34.45 25.35
CA ASP A 436 -15.25 34.68 25.29
C ASP A 436 -14.75 34.64 23.83
N ILE A 437 -15.28 33.69 23.03
CA ILE A 437 -15.02 33.59 21.58
C ILE A 437 -15.54 34.83 20.83
N GLU A 438 -16.74 35.31 21.17
CA GLU A 438 -17.33 36.52 20.59
C GLU A 438 -16.50 37.77 20.96
N GLY A 439 -16.10 37.88 22.22
CA GLY A 439 -15.34 39.02 22.75
C GLY A 439 -13.97 39.18 22.10
N THR A 440 -13.31 38.08 21.73
CA THR A 440 -11.99 38.15 21.07
C THR A 440 -12.05 38.82 19.70
N GLU A 441 -13.15 38.67 18.93
CA GLU A 441 -13.25 39.20 17.56
C GLU A 441 -13.49 40.71 17.53
N THR A 442 -14.24 41.23 18.51
CA THR A 442 -14.48 42.67 18.65
C THR A 442 -13.18 43.44 18.86
N ASN A 443 -12.20 42.86 19.56
CA ASN A 443 -10.92 43.51 19.84
C ASN A 443 -10.00 43.47 18.60
N THR A 444 -9.91 42.34 17.89
CA THR A 444 -9.07 42.23 16.69
C THR A 444 -9.53 43.14 15.55
N THR A 445 -10.84 43.36 15.42
CA THR A 445 -11.40 44.23 14.37
C THR A 445 -11.19 45.72 14.67
N GLN A 446 -11.14 46.11 15.95
CA GLN A 446 -10.87 47.50 16.35
C GLN A 446 -9.38 47.88 16.20
N GLU A 447 -8.44 46.95 16.45
CA GLU A 447 -7.01 47.22 16.24
C GLU A 447 -6.63 47.36 14.76
N GLN A 448 -7.30 46.66 13.84
CA GLN A 448 -7.03 46.77 12.40
C GLN A 448 -7.68 47.98 11.72
N SER A 449 -8.51 48.75 12.43
CA SER A 449 -9.23 49.91 11.89
C SER A 449 -8.68 51.26 12.37
N ILE A 450 -7.54 51.28 13.08
CA ILE A 450 -6.76 52.51 13.27
C ILE A 450 -6.00 52.77 11.96
N PRO A 451 -6.38 53.77 11.14
CA PRO A 451 -5.58 54.13 9.98
C PRO A 451 -4.19 54.54 10.48
N ALA A 452 -3.14 53.98 9.88
CA ALA A 452 -1.79 54.45 10.07
C ALA A 452 -1.73 55.93 9.67
N GLN A 453 -1.87 56.82 10.64
CA GLN A 453 -1.62 58.24 10.45
C GLN A 453 -0.10 58.42 10.33
N GLN A 454 0.32 58.78 9.11
CA GLN A 454 1.59 59.45 8.86
C GLN A 454 1.59 60.83 9.50
#